data_AF-A0A453KGK7-F1
#
_entry.id   AF-A0A453KGK7-F1
#
_cell.length_a   1.000
_cell.length_b   1.000
_cell.length_c   1.000
_cell.angle_alpha   90.00
_cell.angle_beta   90.00
_cell.angle_gamma   90.00
#
_symmetry.space_group_name_H-M   'P 1'
#
loop_
_entity.id
_entity.type
_entity.pdbx_description
1 polymer ?
#
loop_
_entity_poly.entity_id
_entity_poly.type
_entity_poly.pdbx_seq_one_letter_code
_entity_poly.pdbx_strand_id
1 'polypeptide(L)'
;MLDMYDFGGDVWLCHSLQGQCYNFTAFEPAIDTLKEVEAFLSENPTEIVTIFIEDYVHAPMRLSKLFTAADLMKYWYPISEMPTSGQEWPTVTDMVAKNHRLLVFTSDASKESSEGIAYQWSYLLENESGDPGIDPSACPNRKESQPLNSRSASLFMQNYFPTIPVESEACKENSVGLPQMVQTCYAAAGNRIPNFIAVNFYMRSDGGGVFDVQDRINGLTLCGCNTIAACQAGAPAGACKNTGAPNRTTSSVNGNVYSGTVEFKTSASRASSTSTWSNLVISLSLALILKPF
;
A
#
# COMPACT_ATOMS: atom_id res chain seq x y z
N MET A 1 0.70 2.11 3.24
CA MET A 1 0.19 1.58 4.53
C MET A 1 1.22 1.90 5.57
N LEU A 2 0.80 2.43 6.71
CA LEU A 2 1.67 2.86 7.80
C LEU A 2 1.15 2.24 9.10
N ASP A 3 1.99 1.45 9.74
CA ASP A 3 1.66 0.86 11.03
C ASP A 3 2.04 1.86 12.12
N MET A 4 1.05 2.45 12.78
CA MET A 4 1.26 3.55 13.73
C MET A 4 0.98 3.09 15.16
N TYR A 5 1.93 3.35 16.06
CA TYR A 5 1.87 2.90 17.46
C TYR A 5 2.12 4.05 18.42
N ASP A 6 1.50 3.96 19.61
CA ASP A 6 1.95 4.72 20.78
C ASP A 6 3.31 4.20 21.26
N PHE A 7 4.35 5.03 21.16
CA PHE A 7 5.70 4.64 21.58
C PHE A 7 6.55 5.84 21.99
N GLY A 8 7.32 5.71 23.07
CA GLY A 8 8.21 6.79 23.53
C GLY A 8 7.52 8.11 23.90
N GLY A 9 6.20 8.11 24.11
CA GLY A 9 5.39 9.31 24.36
C GLY A 9 4.77 9.94 23.11
N ASP A 10 5.13 9.47 21.92
CA ASP A 10 4.72 9.98 20.60
C ASP A 10 4.09 8.87 19.73
N VAL A 11 3.84 9.17 18.45
CA VAL A 11 3.43 8.18 17.43
C VAL A 11 4.63 7.76 16.61
N TRP A 12 4.83 6.45 16.50
CA TRP A 12 5.94 5.87 15.75
C TRP A 12 5.45 4.93 14.66
N LEU A 13 6.22 4.89 13.57
CA LEU A 13 6.13 3.81 12.60
C LEU A 13 6.82 2.58 13.15
N CYS A 14 6.12 1.45 13.16
CA CYS A 14 6.59 0.24 13.80
C CYS A 14 5.94 -1.00 13.18
N HIS A 15 6.71 -2.02 12.83
CA HIS A 15 6.15 -3.30 12.38
C HIS A 15 6.40 -4.34 13.48
N SER A 16 5.36 -4.64 14.26
CA SER A 16 5.51 -5.30 15.56
C SER A 16 4.42 -6.33 15.83
N LEU A 17 4.45 -6.94 17.01
CA LEU A 17 3.55 -8.01 17.41
C LEU A 17 2.66 -7.56 18.58
N GLN A 18 1.47 -8.14 18.68
CA GLN A 18 0.54 -7.96 19.81
C GLN A 18 0.08 -6.51 20.05
N GLY A 19 0.11 -5.67 19.01
CA GLY A 19 -0.29 -4.25 19.15
C GLY A 19 0.63 -3.43 20.05
N GLN A 20 1.89 -3.84 20.22
CA GLN A 20 2.89 -3.09 20.99
C GLN A 20 4.14 -2.83 20.16
N CYS A 21 4.64 -1.59 20.19
CA CYS A 21 5.93 -1.27 19.62
C CYS A 21 7.05 -1.45 20.64
N TYR A 22 8.19 -1.97 20.19
CA TYR A 22 9.39 -2.18 21.00
C TYR A 22 10.57 -1.43 20.38
N ASN A 23 11.61 -1.16 21.17
CA ASN A 23 12.83 -0.50 20.68
C ASN A 23 13.45 -1.18 19.44
N PHE A 24 13.29 -2.50 19.29
CA PHE A 24 13.86 -3.26 18.17
C PHE A 24 12.92 -3.37 16.96
N THR A 25 11.63 -3.02 17.11
CA THR A 25 10.64 -2.97 16.02
C THR A 25 10.30 -1.54 15.57
N ALA A 26 10.66 -0.54 16.39
CA ALA A 26 10.51 0.87 16.06
C ALA A 26 11.40 1.25 14.88
N PHE A 27 10.80 1.90 13.88
CA PHE A 27 11.51 2.41 12.71
C PHE A 27 11.87 3.89 12.90
N GLU A 28 10.88 4.76 12.92
CA GLU A 28 11.08 6.21 13.11
C GLU A 28 9.80 6.89 13.66
N PRO A 29 9.91 8.12 14.20
CA PRO A 29 8.74 8.92 14.54
C PRO A 29 7.87 9.19 13.31
N ALA A 30 6.56 8.96 13.40
CA ALA A 30 5.66 9.10 12.26
C ALA A 30 5.57 10.54 11.70
N ILE A 31 5.93 11.54 12.52
CA ILE A 31 5.96 12.96 12.10
C ILE A 31 6.96 13.21 10.97
N ASP A 32 8.07 12.46 10.93
CA ASP A 32 9.12 12.68 9.93
C ASP A 32 8.63 12.21 8.55
N THR A 33 8.07 11.00 8.47
CA THR A 33 7.43 10.47 7.25
C THR A 33 6.28 11.36 6.77
N LEU A 34 5.43 11.85 7.68
CA LEU A 34 4.31 12.72 7.31
C LEU A 34 4.75 14.08 6.79
N LYS A 35 5.89 14.61 7.25
CA LYS A 35 6.50 15.81 6.66
C LYS A 35 7.05 15.57 5.25
N GLU A 36 7.54 14.36 4.95
CA GLU A 36 7.89 14.00 3.56
C GLU A 36 6.65 13.99 2.66
N VAL A 37 5.52 13.48 3.16
CA VAL A 37 4.24 13.54 2.44
C VAL A 37 3.78 14.99 2.22
N GLU A 38 3.91 15.85 3.23
CA GLU A 38 3.56 17.27 3.11
C GLU A 38 4.41 17.96 2.05
N ALA A 39 5.73 17.76 2.09
CA ALA A 39 6.65 18.32 1.11
C ALA A 39 6.28 17.86 -0.31
N PHE A 40 6.00 16.57 -0.49
CA PHE A 40 5.57 16.02 -1.78
C PHE A 40 4.27 16.67 -2.28
N LEU A 41 3.23 16.75 -1.44
CA LEU A 41 1.96 17.36 -1.85
C LEU A 41 2.08 18.86 -2.13
N SER A 42 3.01 19.55 -1.45
CA SER A 42 3.31 20.97 -1.67
C SER A 42 4.05 21.19 -2.99
N GLU A 43 4.99 20.31 -3.36
CA GLU A 43 5.72 20.38 -4.62
C GLU A 43 4.90 19.90 -5.83
N ASN A 44 3.90 19.04 -5.59
CA ASN A 44 3.12 18.39 -6.64
C ASN A 44 1.62 18.71 -6.49
N PRO A 45 1.15 19.89 -6.98
CA PRO A 45 -0.19 20.41 -6.68
C PRO A 45 -1.34 19.62 -7.32
N THR A 46 -1.04 18.73 -8.29
CA THR A 46 -2.02 17.89 -8.96
C THR A 46 -2.09 16.47 -8.42
N GLU A 47 -1.18 16.11 -7.52
CA GLU A 47 -1.07 14.74 -7.00
C GLU A 47 -1.94 14.55 -5.77
N ILE A 48 -2.37 13.30 -5.57
CA ILE A 48 -3.18 12.84 -4.45
C ILE A 48 -2.42 11.72 -3.74
N VAL A 49 -2.45 11.74 -2.41
CA VAL A 49 -1.89 10.69 -1.56
C VAL A 49 -3.01 10.03 -0.75
N THR A 50 -2.98 8.70 -0.69
CA THR A 50 -3.84 7.91 0.20
C THR A 50 -2.98 7.20 1.24
N ILE A 51 -3.31 7.37 2.51
CA ILE A 51 -2.66 6.70 3.64
C ILE A 51 -3.65 5.72 4.28
N PHE A 52 -3.24 4.46 4.37
CA PHE A 52 -3.90 3.45 5.20
C PHE A 52 -3.09 3.29 6.48
N ILE A 53 -3.72 3.53 7.63
CA ILE A 53 -3.11 3.38 8.95
C ILE A 53 -3.54 2.04 9.53
N GLU A 54 -2.58 1.14 9.76
CA GLU A 54 -2.80 0.04 10.70
C GLU A 54 -2.59 0.60 12.12
N ASP A 55 -3.70 0.82 12.81
CA ASP A 55 -3.78 1.74 13.94
C ASP A 55 -3.69 1.02 15.29
N TYR A 56 -2.59 1.30 15.98
CA TYR A 56 -2.31 0.89 17.35
C TYR A 56 -2.07 2.11 18.27
N VAL A 57 -2.64 3.27 17.91
CA VAL A 57 -2.55 4.52 18.68
C VAL A 57 -3.78 4.65 19.58
N HIS A 58 -3.61 4.36 20.87
CA HIS A 58 -4.70 4.39 21.85
C HIS A 58 -4.92 5.75 22.49
N ALA A 59 -3.87 6.59 22.56
CA ALA A 59 -4.02 7.90 23.16
C ALA A 59 -4.99 8.80 22.37
N PRO A 60 -5.91 9.50 23.06
CA PRO A 60 -6.96 10.24 22.41
C PRO A 60 -6.43 11.44 21.64
N MET A 61 -7.00 11.70 20.46
CA MET A 61 -6.68 12.83 19.58
C MET A 61 -5.23 12.85 19.09
N ARG A 62 -4.51 11.73 19.20
CA ARG A 62 -3.07 11.73 18.95
C ARG A 62 -2.75 11.71 17.46
N LEU A 63 -3.54 11.02 16.64
CA LEU A 63 -3.36 11.02 15.18
C LEU A 63 -3.74 12.36 14.56
N SER A 64 -4.91 12.91 14.92
CA SER A 64 -5.35 14.24 14.45
C SER A 64 -4.35 15.35 14.80
N LYS A 65 -3.77 15.34 16.01
CA LYS A 65 -2.67 16.25 16.39
C LYS A 65 -1.41 16.02 15.57
N LEU A 66 -1.05 14.77 15.30
CA LEU A 66 0.11 14.42 14.47
C LEU A 66 -0.04 14.99 13.05
N PHE A 67 -1.18 14.74 12.38
CA PHE A 67 -1.45 15.29 11.04
C PHE A 67 -1.52 16.82 11.00
N THR A 68 -2.04 17.44 12.07
CA THR A 68 -2.01 18.91 12.23
C THR A 68 -0.58 19.43 12.36
N ALA A 69 0.26 18.76 13.17
CA ALA A 69 1.66 19.14 13.36
C ALA A 69 2.52 18.93 12.09
N ALA A 70 2.11 17.99 11.23
CA ALA A 70 2.70 17.77 9.91
C ALA A 70 2.20 18.76 8.84
N ASP A 71 1.30 19.70 9.18
CA ASP A 71 0.66 20.64 8.26
C ASP A 71 -0.09 19.97 7.08
N LEU A 72 -0.61 18.76 7.30
CA LEU A 72 -1.32 17.97 6.28
C LEU A 72 -2.83 18.25 6.24
N MET A 73 -3.39 18.87 7.28
CA MET A 73 -4.84 19.14 7.37
C MET A 73 -5.35 20.03 6.24
N LYS A 74 -4.48 20.85 5.64
CA LYS A 74 -4.81 21.69 4.47
C LYS A 74 -5.13 20.88 3.20
N TYR A 75 -4.71 19.62 3.13
CA TYR A 75 -4.98 18.69 2.02
C TYR A 75 -6.08 17.66 2.32
N TRP A 76 -6.57 17.64 3.56
CA TRP A 76 -7.41 16.57 4.09
C TRP A 76 -8.75 16.45 3.36
N TYR A 77 -9.09 15.23 2.92
CA TYR A 77 -10.44 14.93 2.45
C TYR A 77 -11.35 14.69 3.66
N PRO A 78 -12.38 15.52 3.93
CA PRO A 78 -13.23 15.38 5.10
C PRO A 78 -14.25 14.23 4.95
N ILE A 79 -14.45 13.46 6.02
CA ILE A 79 -15.41 12.34 6.05
C ILE A 79 -16.85 12.75 5.69
N SER A 80 -17.23 14.00 5.96
CA SER A 80 -18.56 14.54 5.64
C SER A 80 -18.82 14.66 4.14
N GLU A 81 -17.77 14.64 3.30
CA GLU A 81 -17.88 14.68 1.84
C GLU A 81 -17.49 13.33 1.20
N MET A 82 -17.14 12.32 2.01
CA MET A 82 -16.76 11.02 1.47
C MET A 82 -18.02 10.26 1.00
N PRO A 83 -17.98 9.62 -0.18
CA PRO A 83 -19.09 8.81 -0.64
C PRO A 83 -19.32 7.62 0.29
N THR A 84 -20.59 7.35 0.59
CA THR A 84 -21.02 6.17 1.34
C THR A 84 -22.04 5.38 0.53
N SER A 85 -22.36 4.16 0.96
CA SER A 85 -23.40 3.34 0.31
C SER A 85 -23.12 3.07 -1.18
N GLY A 86 -21.85 2.86 -1.52
CA GLY A 86 -21.40 2.52 -2.86
C GLY A 86 -21.49 3.64 -3.89
N GLN A 87 -21.71 4.88 -3.46
CA GLN A 87 -21.67 6.04 -4.35
C GLN A 87 -20.26 6.22 -4.95
N GLU A 88 -20.22 6.81 -6.13
CA GLU A 88 -18.97 7.09 -6.84
C GLU A 88 -18.14 8.15 -6.12
N TRP A 89 -16.82 8.00 -6.19
CA TRP A 89 -15.89 9.00 -5.71
C TRP A 89 -15.80 10.17 -6.69
N PRO A 90 -15.53 11.40 -6.22
CA PRO A 90 -15.24 12.51 -7.11
C PRO A 90 -14.05 12.19 -8.01
N THR A 91 -13.97 12.88 -9.14
CA THR A 91 -12.81 12.73 -10.01
C THR A 91 -11.56 13.30 -9.32
N VAL A 92 -10.37 12.81 -9.71
CA VAL A 92 -9.09 13.38 -9.26
C VAL A 92 -9.05 14.89 -9.53
N THR A 93 -9.58 15.34 -10.66
CA THR A 93 -9.69 16.77 -11.01
C THR A 93 -10.51 17.56 -9.99
N ASP A 94 -11.67 17.04 -9.58
CA ASP A 94 -12.53 17.70 -8.58
C ASP A 94 -11.88 17.71 -7.19
N MET A 95 -11.20 16.63 -6.83
CA MET A 95 -10.45 16.53 -5.58
C MET A 95 -9.32 17.57 -5.53
N VAL A 96 -8.53 17.67 -6.60
CA VAL A 96 -7.46 18.67 -6.74
C VAL A 96 -8.02 20.09 -6.72
N ALA A 97 -9.13 20.36 -7.41
CA ALA A 97 -9.76 21.68 -7.44
C ALA A 97 -10.21 22.16 -6.05
N LYS A 98 -10.62 21.24 -5.17
CA LYS A 98 -10.96 21.53 -3.76
C LYS A 98 -9.77 21.43 -2.80
N ASN A 99 -8.59 21.09 -3.28
CA ASN A 99 -7.41 20.74 -2.48
C ASN A 99 -7.63 19.57 -1.51
N HIS A 100 -8.59 18.67 -1.78
CA HIS A 100 -8.82 17.43 -1.05
C HIS A 100 -7.88 16.33 -1.57
N ARG A 101 -6.57 16.52 -1.36
CA ARG A 101 -5.50 15.72 -1.97
C ARG A 101 -4.89 14.68 -1.04
N LEU A 102 -5.40 14.56 0.18
CA LEU A 102 -4.99 13.57 1.16
C LEU A 102 -6.20 12.78 1.67
N LEU A 103 -6.27 11.48 1.34
CA LEU A 103 -7.21 10.55 1.98
C LEU A 103 -6.47 9.79 3.08
N VAL A 104 -7.09 9.66 4.25
CA VAL A 104 -6.54 8.88 5.35
C VAL A 104 -7.61 7.94 5.89
N PHE A 105 -7.29 6.65 5.86
CA PHE A 105 -8.09 5.58 6.41
C PHE A 105 -7.39 4.95 7.62
N THR A 106 -8.16 4.49 8.59
CA THR A 106 -7.66 3.79 9.78
C THR A 106 -8.39 2.47 10.00
N SER A 107 -7.67 1.49 10.55
CA SER A 107 -8.23 0.21 10.98
C SER A 107 -9.00 0.26 12.30
N ASP A 108 -8.95 1.37 13.06
CA ASP A 108 -9.72 1.52 14.30
C ASP A 108 -11.00 2.35 14.07
N ALA A 109 -12.16 1.68 14.15
CA ALA A 109 -13.47 2.30 13.95
C ALA A 109 -13.76 3.48 14.89
N SER A 110 -13.16 3.52 16.09
CA SER A 110 -13.38 4.59 17.05
C SER A 110 -12.87 5.95 16.56
N LYS A 111 -11.87 5.95 15.68
CA LYS A 111 -11.21 7.16 15.16
C LYS A 111 -12.08 7.99 14.22
N GLU A 112 -13.06 7.38 13.57
CA GLU A 112 -13.97 8.14 12.71
C GLU A 112 -14.79 9.14 13.52
N SER A 113 -15.38 8.68 14.62
CA SER A 113 -16.18 9.55 15.50
C SER A 113 -15.34 10.47 16.38
N SER A 114 -14.16 10.02 16.82
CA SER A 114 -13.34 10.74 17.80
C SER A 114 -12.35 11.72 17.16
N GLU A 115 -11.75 11.35 16.03
CA GLU A 115 -10.67 12.12 15.39
C GLU A 115 -11.01 12.55 13.95
N GLY A 116 -12.14 12.11 13.39
CA GLY A 116 -12.54 12.43 12.03
C GLY A 116 -11.75 11.68 10.94
N ILE A 117 -11.14 10.54 11.29
CA ILE A 117 -10.35 9.71 10.37
C ILE A 117 -11.22 8.55 9.87
N ALA A 118 -11.34 8.41 8.55
CA ALA A 118 -12.26 7.46 7.93
C ALA A 118 -11.97 6.01 8.37
N TYR A 119 -12.97 5.33 8.92
CA TYR A 119 -12.83 3.90 9.20
C TYR A 119 -12.77 3.13 7.88
N GLN A 120 -11.65 2.50 7.60
CA GLN A 120 -11.33 1.87 6.31
C GLN A 120 -12.51 1.08 5.72
N TRP A 121 -13.03 0.12 6.47
CA TRP A 121 -14.06 -0.81 5.99
C TRP A 121 -15.48 -0.22 5.89
N SER A 122 -15.67 1.06 6.23
CA SER A 122 -16.88 1.82 5.86
C SER A 122 -16.86 2.25 4.38
N TYR A 123 -15.68 2.42 3.78
CA TYR A 123 -15.50 3.05 2.46
C TYR A 123 -14.90 2.13 1.40
N LEU A 124 -14.23 1.05 1.80
CA LEU A 124 -13.62 0.09 0.89
C LEU A 124 -13.88 -1.35 1.28
N LEU A 125 -13.82 -2.22 0.27
CA LEU A 125 -13.73 -3.66 0.43
C LEU A 125 -12.27 -4.08 0.44
N GLU A 126 -11.95 -5.19 1.12
CA GLU A 126 -10.59 -5.69 1.22
C GLU A 126 -10.55 -7.21 1.29
N ASN A 127 -9.65 -7.84 0.52
CA ASN A 127 -9.40 -9.28 0.64
C ASN A 127 -8.42 -9.58 1.77
N GLU A 128 -8.46 -10.82 2.24
CA GLU A 128 -7.62 -11.29 3.34
C GLU A 128 -6.14 -11.02 3.05
N SER A 129 -5.41 -10.69 4.12
CA SER A 129 -3.98 -10.37 4.07
C SER A 129 -3.12 -11.62 4.34
N GLY A 130 -1.84 -11.54 4.01
CA GLY A 130 -0.90 -12.64 4.26
C GLY A 130 -1.19 -13.90 3.45
N ASP A 131 -0.63 -15.03 3.91
CA ASP A 131 -0.81 -16.33 3.24
C ASP A 131 -2.28 -16.75 3.08
N PRO A 132 -3.20 -16.50 4.05
CA PRO A 132 -4.63 -16.79 3.86
C PRO A 132 -5.29 -16.02 2.71
N GLY A 133 -4.71 -14.88 2.32
CA GLY A 133 -5.15 -14.08 1.18
C GLY A 133 -4.65 -14.57 -0.18
N ILE A 134 -3.63 -15.44 -0.22
CA ILE A 134 -3.00 -15.91 -1.45
C ILE A 134 -3.57 -17.29 -1.82
N ASP A 135 -4.72 -17.28 -2.48
CA ASP A 135 -5.37 -18.48 -3.03
C ASP A 135 -5.77 -18.25 -4.50
N PRO A 136 -5.10 -18.87 -5.48
CA PRO A 136 -5.45 -18.70 -6.89
C PRO A 136 -6.90 -19.08 -7.24
N SER A 137 -7.56 -19.89 -6.39
CA SER A 137 -8.93 -20.36 -6.59
C SER A 137 -10.01 -19.49 -5.92
N ALA A 138 -9.64 -18.64 -4.96
CA ALA A 138 -10.58 -17.83 -4.20
C ALA A 138 -9.96 -16.51 -3.73
N CYS A 139 -10.79 -15.48 -3.54
CA CYS A 139 -10.35 -14.22 -2.95
C CYS A 139 -11.19 -13.97 -1.68
N PRO A 140 -10.79 -14.54 -0.53
CA PRO A 140 -11.53 -14.37 0.72
C PRO A 140 -11.49 -12.90 1.16
N ASN A 141 -12.58 -12.35 1.68
CA ASN A 141 -12.57 -11.02 2.28
C ASN A 141 -11.95 -11.05 3.68
N ARG A 142 -11.37 -9.91 4.12
CA ARG A 142 -11.03 -9.73 5.55
C ARG A 142 -12.29 -9.80 6.40
N LYS A 143 -12.13 -10.21 7.65
CA LYS A 143 -13.23 -10.30 8.62
C LYS A 143 -13.93 -8.95 8.86
N GLU A 144 -13.17 -7.87 8.88
CA GLU A 144 -13.64 -6.50 9.11
C GLU A 144 -14.35 -5.94 7.87
N SER A 145 -13.98 -6.43 6.68
CA SER A 145 -14.56 -6.06 5.40
C SER A 145 -15.90 -6.76 5.16
N GLN A 146 -16.81 -6.06 4.46
CA GLN A 146 -17.95 -6.71 3.81
C GLN A 146 -17.47 -7.68 2.71
N PRO A 147 -18.33 -8.63 2.26
CA PRO A 147 -18.02 -9.48 1.11
C PRO A 147 -17.59 -8.66 -0.11
N LEU A 148 -16.62 -9.16 -0.90
CA LEU A 148 -16.03 -8.39 -2.01
C LEU A 148 -17.03 -8.00 -3.11
N ASN A 149 -18.13 -8.76 -3.26
CA ASN A 149 -19.21 -8.44 -4.19
C ASN A 149 -20.25 -7.45 -3.63
N SER A 150 -20.05 -6.96 -2.40
CA SER A 150 -20.90 -5.94 -1.80
C SER A 150 -20.89 -4.64 -2.61
N ARG A 151 -22.04 -3.98 -2.63
CA ARG A 151 -22.22 -2.64 -3.22
C ARG A 151 -22.32 -1.55 -2.15
N SER A 152 -22.01 -1.86 -0.88
CA SER A 152 -21.95 -0.87 0.20
C SER A 152 -20.78 0.11 0.07
N ALA A 153 -19.73 -0.30 -0.64
CA ALA A 153 -18.53 0.48 -0.93
C ALA A 153 -18.20 0.41 -2.43
N SER A 154 -17.61 1.48 -2.95
CA SER A 154 -17.16 1.59 -4.34
C SER A 154 -15.67 1.30 -4.50
N LEU A 155 -14.87 1.55 -3.46
CA LEU A 155 -13.43 1.25 -3.47
C LEU A 155 -13.15 -0.22 -3.12
N PHE A 156 -12.06 -0.73 -3.69
CA PHE A 156 -11.52 -2.05 -3.39
C PHE A 156 -10.00 -1.98 -3.21
N MET A 157 -9.51 -2.45 -2.07
CA MET A 157 -8.08 -2.65 -1.79
C MET A 157 -7.75 -4.14 -1.84
N GLN A 158 -6.82 -4.51 -2.72
CA GLN A 158 -6.36 -5.89 -2.83
C GLN A 158 -5.04 -6.11 -2.09
N ASN A 159 -5.02 -7.01 -1.12
CA ASN A 159 -3.80 -7.54 -0.52
C ASN A 159 -3.24 -8.69 -1.35
N TYR A 160 -1.95 -8.63 -1.65
CA TYR A 160 -1.19 -9.73 -2.25
C TYR A 160 0.25 -9.73 -1.73
N PHE A 161 0.43 -10.36 -0.57
CA PHE A 161 1.74 -10.52 0.04
C PHE A 161 1.72 -11.71 1.02
N PRO A 162 2.79 -12.51 1.11
CA PRO A 162 2.87 -13.57 2.12
C PRO A 162 3.00 -12.98 3.52
N THR A 163 2.64 -13.77 4.53
CA THR A 163 2.68 -13.35 5.94
C THR A 163 4.09 -12.95 6.39
N ILE A 164 5.09 -13.68 5.89
CA ILE A 164 6.50 -13.41 6.20
C ILE A 164 7.13 -12.69 5.02
N PRO A 165 7.44 -11.39 5.15
CA PRO A 165 8.03 -10.63 4.06
C PRO A 165 9.51 -11.01 3.89
N VAL A 166 9.85 -11.66 2.78
CA VAL A 166 11.25 -11.99 2.43
C VAL A 166 11.69 -11.18 1.22
N GLU A 167 12.54 -10.18 1.44
CA GLU A 167 12.93 -9.22 0.39
C GLU A 167 13.56 -9.88 -0.84
N SER A 168 14.35 -10.94 -0.66
CA SER A 168 14.96 -11.68 -1.78
C SER A 168 13.95 -12.43 -2.64
N GLU A 169 12.75 -12.72 -2.12
CA GLU A 169 11.68 -13.41 -2.85
C GLU A 169 10.72 -12.44 -3.57
N ALA A 170 10.88 -11.12 -3.37
CA ALA A 170 9.98 -10.11 -3.93
C ALA A 170 9.78 -10.24 -5.45
N CYS A 171 10.83 -10.58 -6.22
CA CYS A 171 10.71 -10.79 -7.66
C CYS A 171 9.79 -11.96 -8.01
N LYS A 172 9.83 -13.05 -7.23
CA LYS A 172 8.98 -14.23 -7.43
C LYS A 172 7.55 -13.91 -7.05
N GLU A 173 7.34 -13.26 -5.91
CA GLU A 173 6.04 -12.86 -5.41
C GLU A 173 5.35 -11.91 -6.40
N ASN A 174 6.01 -10.80 -6.73
CA ASN A 174 5.45 -9.70 -7.54
C ASN A 174 5.36 -9.98 -9.05
N SER A 175 5.62 -11.20 -9.51
CA SER A 175 5.65 -11.54 -10.94
C SER A 175 4.41 -12.32 -11.41
N VAL A 176 4.44 -13.66 -11.38
CA VAL A 176 3.42 -14.48 -12.04
C VAL A 176 2.14 -14.60 -11.21
N GLY A 177 2.26 -14.67 -9.88
CA GLY A 177 1.11 -14.90 -9.00
C GLY A 177 0.23 -13.66 -8.83
N LEU A 178 0.81 -12.45 -8.82
CA LEU A 178 0.05 -11.21 -8.65
C LEU A 178 -1.03 -11.01 -9.74
N PRO A 179 -0.73 -11.08 -11.05
CA PRO A 179 -1.77 -10.99 -12.10
C PRO A 179 -2.87 -12.04 -11.96
N GLN A 180 -2.53 -13.26 -11.54
CA GLN A 180 -3.52 -14.33 -11.32
C GLN A 180 -4.46 -13.95 -10.18
N MET A 181 -3.92 -13.49 -9.05
CA MET A 181 -4.73 -13.06 -7.93
C MET A 181 -5.58 -11.84 -8.24
N VAL A 182 -5.08 -10.87 -9.00
CA VAL A 182 -5.89 -9.74 -9.48
C VAL A 182 -7.10 -10.22 -10.28
N GLN A 183 -6.92 -11.22 -11.17
CA GLN A 183 -8.03 -11.79 -11.92
C GLN A 183 -9.03 -12.55 -11.03
N THR A 184 -8.54 -13.34 -10.08
CA THR A 184 -9.38 -14.07 -9.12
C THR A 184 -10.19 -13.12 -8.25
N CYS A 185 -9.54 -12.08 -7.72
CA CYS A 185 -10.20 -11.06 -6.89
C CYS A 185 -11.16 -10.17 -7.69
N TYR A 186 -10.85 -9.83 -8.94
CA TYR A 186 -11.77 -9.13 -9.84
C TYR A 186 -13.09 -9.92 -10.02
N ALA A 187 -13.00 -11.24 -10.24
CA ALA A 187 -14.17 -12.09 -10.38
C ALA A 187 -14.96 -12.17 -9.05
N ALA A 188 -14.28 -12.39 -7.92
CA ALA A 188 -14.90 -12.45 -6.61
C ALA A 188 -15.56 -11.12 -6.19
N ALA A 189 -15.01 -9.98 -6.63
CA ALA A 189 -15.52 -8.64 -6.36
C ALA A 189 -16.69 -8.24 -7.29
N GLY A 190 -17.24 -9.18 -8.06
CA GLY A 190 -18.36 -8.92 -8.96
C GLY A 190 -17.98 -7.97 -10.09
N ASN A 191 -16.83 -8.25 -10.73
CA ASN A 191 -16.24 -7.48 -11.83
C ASN A 191 -15.76 -6.08 -11.44
N ARG A 192 -15.32 -5.91 -10.19
CA ARG A 192 -14.71 -4.66 -9.72
C ARG A 192 -13.20 -4.78 -9.77
N ILE A 193 -12.56 -3.85 -10.46
CA ILE A 193 -11.10 -3.74 -10.50
C ILE A 193 -10.61 -3.10 -9.19
N PRO A 194 -9.54 -3.60 -8.57
CA PRO A 194 -8.96 -2.97 -7.37
C PRO A 194 -8.50 -1.54 -7.65
N ASN A 195 -8.77 -0.62 -6.72
CA ASN A 195 -8.22 0.74 -6.73
C ASN A 195 -6.82 0.78 -6.12
N PHE A 196 -6.56 -0.12 -5.16
CA PHE A 196 -5.28 -0.23 -4.47
C PHE A 196 -4.81 -1.68 -4.49
N ILE A 197 -3.50 -1.89 -4.65
CA ILE A 197 -2.87 -3.20 -4.50
C ILE A 197 -1.75 -3.05 -3.47
N ALA A 198 -1.83 -3.76 -2.36
CA ALA A 198 -0.75 -3.88 -1.38
C ALA A 198 0.10 -5.11 -1.69
N VAL A 199 1.42 -4.90 -1.77
CA VAL A 199 2.43 -5.93 -2.01
C VAL A 199 3.66 -5.65 -1.16
N ASN A 200 4.46 -6.69 -0.92
CA ASN A 200 5.76 -6.53 -0.29
C ASN A 200 6.80 -5.98 -1.30
N PHE A 201 7.68 -5.10 -0.82
CA PHE A 201 8.90 -4.65 -1.52
C PHE A 201 8.69 -4.24 -2.99
N TYR A 202 7.64 -3.45 -3.28
CA TYR A 202 7.30 -3.07 -4.67
C TYR A 202 8.48 -2.47 -5.45
N MET A 203 9.36 -1.72 -4.76
CA MET A 203 10.57 -1.11 -5.32
C MET A 203 11.62 -2.10 -5.85
N ARG A 204 11.48 -3.40 -5.54
CA ARG A 204 12.32 -4.45 -6.14
C ARG A 204 11.90 -4.79 -7.57
N SER A 205 10.82 -4.21 -8.08
CA SER A 205 10.39 -4.31 -9.48
C SER A 205 11.04 -3.21 -10.33
N ASP A 206 11.51 -3.54 -11.53
CA ASP A 206 12.23 -2.65 -12.45
C ASP A 206 11.35 -2.13 -13.61
N GLY A 207 10.06 -1.92 -13.34
CA GLY A 207 9.05 -1.48 -14.31
C GLY A 207 8.16 -2.61 -14.86
N GLY A 208 8.54 -3.87 -14.66
CA GLY A 208 7.64 -5.03 -14.83
C GLY A 208 6.86 -5.36 -13.55
N GLY A 209 6.38 -6.61 -13.45
CA GLY A 209 5.76 -7.13 -12.23
C GLY A 209 4.58 -6.29 -11.74
N VAL A 210 4.70 -5.70 -10.55
CA VAL A 210 3.67 -4.85 -9.93
C VAL A 210 3.31 -3.66 -10.81
N PHE A 211 4.27 -3.02 -11.48
CA PHE A 211 4.01 -1.85 -12.31
C PHE A 211 3.29 -2.22 -13.62
N ASP A 212 3.57 -3.39 -14.21
CA ASP A 212 2.80 -3.92 -15.36
C ASP A 212 1.36 -4.24 -14.95
N VAL A 213 1.16 -4.83 -13.77
CA VAL A 213 -0.19 -5.08 -13.21
C VAL A 213 -0.94 -3.76 -13.02
N GLN A 214 -0.29 -2.76 -12.41
CA GLN A 214 -0.86 -1.43 -12.19
C GLN A 214 -1.26 -0.75 -13.51
N ASP A 215 -0.39 -0.77 -14.52
CA ASP A 215 -0.67 -0.19 -15.84
C ASP A 215 -1.88 -0.85 -16.52
N ARG A 216 -2.02 -2.18 -16.37
CA ARG A 216 -3.16 -2.92 -16.92
C ARG A 216 -4.48 -2.58 -16.24
N ILE A 217 -4.53 -2.59 -14.91
CA ILE A 217 -5.78 -2.28 -14.18
C ILE A 217 -6.21 -0.83 -14.44
N ASN A 218 -5.25 0.09 -14.57
CA ASN A 218 -5.52 1.48 -14.87
C ASN A 218 -5.98 1.67 -16.31
N GLY A 219 -5.36 1.00 -17.29
CA GLY A 219 -5.82 1.04 -18.68
C GLY A 219 -7.26 0.55 -18.84
N LEU A 220 -7.61 -0.54 -18.15
CA LEU A 220 -8.95 -1.11 -18.18
C LEU A 220 -9.97 -0.16 -17.55
N THR A 221 -9.62 0.44 -16.41
CA THR A 221 -10.51 1.34 -15.66
C THR A 221 -10.68 2.70 -16.37
N LEU A 222 -9.60 3.27 -16.90
CA LEU A 222 -9.62 4.62 -17.49
C LEU A 222 -10.21 4.64 -18.89
N CYS A 223 -9.92 3.63 -19.72
CA CYS A 223 -10.26 3.68 -21.13
C CYS A 223 -10.65 2.32 -21.74
N GLY A 224 -10.78 1.26 -20.94
CA GLY A 224 -11.13 -0.08 -21.42
C GLY A 224 -10.03 -0.77 -22.25
N CYS A 225 -8.78 -0.32 -22.14
CA CYS A 225 -7.64 -0.90 -22.87
C CYS A 225 -6.75 -1.73 -21.95
N ASN A 226 -5.95 -2.62 -22.53
CA ASN A 226 -5.09 -3.51 -21.76
C ASN A 226 -3.96 -2.78 -21.00
N THR A 227 -3.65 -1.53 -21.33
CA THR A 227 -2.60 -0.70 -20.71
C THR A 227 -2.97 0.78 -20.83
N ILE A 228 -2.39 1.65 -19.99
CA ILE A 228 -2.59 3.11 -20.13
C ILE A 228 -1.98 3.60 -21.45
N ALA A 229 -0.85 3.03 -21.87
CA ALA A 229 -0.19 3.40 -23.13
C ALA A 229 -1.09 3.20 -24.37
N ALA A 230 -2.05 2.28 -24.30
CA ALA A 230 -3.01 2.03 -25.37
C ALA A 230 -4.21 3.00 -25.34
N CYS A 231 -4.39 3.78 -24.28
CA CYS A 231 -5.47 4.77 -24.21
C CYS A 231 -5.30 5.90 -25.23
N GLN A 232 -6.44 6.41 -25.72
CA GLN A 232 -6.52 7.53 -26.65
C GLN A 232 -7.35 8.66 -26.04
N ALA A 233 -6.74 9.81 -25.83
CA ALA A 233 -7.46 10.99 -25.32
C ALA A 233 -8.61 11.37 -26.26
N GLY A 234 -9.82 11.51 -25.70
CA GLY A 234 -11.04 11.86 -26.44
C GLY A 234 -11.67 10.71 -27.24
N ALA A 235 -11.06 9.51 -27.25
CA ALA A 235 -11.67 8.35 -27.89
C ALA A 235 -12.67 7.65 -26.95
N PRO A 236 -13.66 6.94 -27.49
CA PRO A 236 -14.54 6.07 -26.70
C PRO A 236 -13.77 4.97 -25.97
N ALA A 237 -14.29 4.50 -24.83
CA ALA A 237 -13.72 3.36 -24.13
C ALA A 237 -13.65 2.12 -25.04
N GLY A 238 -12.53 1.39 -24.98
CA GLY A 238 -12.21 0.24 -25.83
C GLY A 238 -11.57 0.60 -27.19
N ALA A 239 -11.50 1.89 -27.56
CA ALA A 239 -10.80 2.33 -28.77
C ALA A 239 -9.28 2.43 -28.52
N CYS A 240 -8.61 1.28 -28.54
CA CYS A 240 -7.20 1.17 -28.14
C CYS A 240 -6.22 1.41 -29.31
N LYS A 241 -5.10 2.10 -29.03
CA LYS A 241 -3.97 2.15 -29.97
C LYS A 241 -3.37 0.75 -30.12
N ASN A 242 -2.91 0.44 -31.33
CA ASN A 242 -2.06 -0.72 -31.51
C ASN A 242 -0.65 -0.38 -30.99
N THR A 243 -0.38 -0.70 -29.72
CA THR A 243 0.92 -0.43 -29.08
C THR A 243 1.97 -1.49 -29.40
N GLY A 244 1.64 -2.50 -30.22
CA GLY A 244 2.39 -3.76 -30.23
C GLY A 244 2.21 -4.52 -28.91
N ALA A 245 2.35 -5.84 -28.92
CA ALA A 245 2.42 -6.58 -27.67
C ALA A 245 3.67 -6.13 -26.89
N PRO A 246 3.62 -6.02 -25.53
CA PRO A 246 4.83 -5.77 -24.76
C PRO A 246 5.84 -6.87 -25.09
N ASN A 247 6.94 -6.47 -25.71
CA ASN A 247 7.97 -7.38 -26.17
C ASN A 247 8.58 -8.04 -24.93
N ARG A 248 8.23 -9.30 -24.66
CA ARG A 248 9.02 -10.12 -23.74
C ARG A 248 10.43 -10.20 -24.35
N THR A 249 11.40 -9.65 -23.62
CA THR A 249 12.86 -9.73 -23.77
C THR A 249 13.61 -8.49 -24.29
N THR A 250 14.64 -8.17 -23.51
CA THR A 250 15.84 -7.34 -23.73
C THR A 250 15.73 -5.82 -23.58
N SER A 251 16.26 -5.39 -22.43
CA SER A 251 17.02 -4.17 -22.12
C SER A 251 17.36 -3.26 -23.30
N SER A 252 16.82 -2.03 -23.27
CA SER A 252 17.52 -0.81 -23.70
C SER A 252 16.69 0.41 -23.30
N VAL A 253 17.24 1.18 -22.35
CA VAL A 253 16.74 2.47 -21.91
C VAL A 253 16.73 3.47 -23.08
N ASN A 254 15.59 4.11 -23.33
CA ASN A 254 15.47 5.55 -23.60
C ASN A 254 14.02 5.88 -23.99
N GLY A 255 13.26 6.36 -23.02
CA GLY A 255 11.94 6.93 -23.22
C GLY A 255 11.44 7.40 -21.87
N ASN A 256 11.09 8.68 -21.77
CA ASN A 256 10.61 9.33 -20.55
C ASN A 256 9.36 8.61 -20.03
N VAL A 257 9.56 7.62 -19.18
CA VAL A 257 8.53 7.06 -18.31
C VAL A 257 8.44 8.02 -17.13
N TYR A 258 7.27 8.62 -16.94
CA TYR A 258 6.97 9.31 -15.68
C TYR A 258 6.97 8.25 -14.58
N SER A 259 8.11 8.11 -13.91
CA SER A 259 8.30 7.32 -12.70
C SER A 259 8.34 8.31 -11.54
N GLY A 260 7.19 8.56 -10.92
CA GLY A 260 7.14 9.18 -9.60
C GLY A 260 7.20 8.07 -8.57
N THR A 261 8.40 7.59 -8.23
CA THR A 261 8.57 6.78 -7.01
C THR A 261 8.81 7.74 -5.86
N VAL A 262 7.89 7.78 -4.89
CA VAL A 262 8.18 8.36 -3.57
C VAL A 262 9.08 7.34 -2.86
N GLU A 263 10.39 7.56 -2.98
CA GLU A 263 11.40 6.80 -2.25
C GLU A 263 11.54 7.42 -0.86
N PHE A 264 10.88 6.81 0.14
CA PHE A 264 11.09 7.16 1.54
C PHE A 264 12.56 6.90 1.88
N LYS A 265 13.23 7.89 2.47
CA LYS A 265 14.66 7.77 2.80
C LYS A 265 14.88 6.61 3.77
N THR A 266 15.45 5.52 3.29
CA THR A 266 15.93 4.46 4.18
C THR A 266 17.14 4.99 4.95
N SER A 267 17.00 5.13 6.26
CA SER A 267 18.15 5.35 7.14
C SER A 267 19.00 4.09 7.15
N ALA A 268 20.10 4.09 6.40
CA ALA A 268 21.12 3.06 6.46
C ALA A 268 21.70 3.01 7.89
N SER A 269 21.29 2.02 8.67
CA SER A 269 21.90 1.74 9.97
C SER A 269 23.36 1.34 9.75
N ARG A 270 24.27 2.27 10.04
CA ARG A 270 25.71 1.98 10.12
C ARG A 270 25.92 1.00 11.27
N ALA A 271 26.08 -0.28 10.95
CA ALA A 271 26.66 -1.23 11.89
C ALA A 271 28.13 -0.81 12.13
N SER A 272 28.38 -0.13 13.25
CA SER A 272 29.74 0.15 13.70
C SER A 272 30.37 -1.15 14.19
N SER A 273 31.44 -1.57 13.52
CA SER A 273 32.32 -2.63 14.00
C SER A 273 33.06 -2.15 15.25
N THR A 274 32.66 -2.65 16.43
CA THR A 274 33.57 -2.70 17.58
C THR A 274 33.45 -4.06 18.26
N SER A 275 34.50 -4.85 18.06
CA SER A 275 34.89 -6.01 18.85
C SER A 275 34.98 -5.65 20.34
N THR A 276 34.30 -6.42 21.19
CA THR A 276 34.82 -6.81 22.51
C THR A 276 34.24 -8.17 22.91
N TRP A 277 35.16 -9.06 23.24
CA TRP A 277 34.94 -10.41 23.77
C TRP A 277 34.18 -10.40 25.09
N SER A 278 33.33 -11.40 25.33
CA SER A 278 33.19 -12.07 26.64
C SER A 278 32.33 -13.34 26.54
N ASN A 279 32.76 -14.37 27.26
CA ASN A 279 32.28 -15.75 27.29
C ASN A 279 31.02 -15.96 28.14
N LEU A 280 30.13 -16.89 27.74
CA LEU A 280 29.43 -17.88 28.59
C LEU A 280 28.63 -18.87 27.68
N VAL A 281 29.15 -20.05 27.28
CA VAL A 281 28.94 -21.43 27.84
C VAL A 281 27.50 -21.65 28.37
N ILE A 282 26.66 -22.65 27.99
CA ILE A 282 26.82 -24.11 27.84
C ILE A 282 25.71 -24.71 26.93
N SER A 283 26.17 -25.53 25.97
CA SER A 283 25.72 -26.85 25.47
C SER A 283 24.24 -27.29 25.46
N LEU A 284 23.79 -27.81 24.30
CA LEU A 284 23.69 -29.27 24.12
C LEU A 284 23.77 -29.68 22.64
N SER A 285 24.56 -30.72 22.39
CA SER A 285 24.99 -31.22 21.10
C SER A 285 24.01 -32.24 20.50
N LEU A 286 23.85 -32.23 19.18
CA LEU A 286 23.93 -33.47 18.41
C LEU A 286 24.49 -33.17 17.01
N ALA A 287 25.76 -33.53 16.83
CA ALA A 287 26.45 -33.50 15.56
C ALA A 287 26.22 -34.84 14.85
N LEU A 288 25.81 -34.78 13.58
CA LEU A 288 26.20 -35.79 12.61
C LEU A 288 26.72 -35.07 11.36
N ILE A 289 28.04 -35.06 11.24
CA ILE A 289 28.82 -34.58 10.10
C ILE A 289 29.20 -35.80 9.26
N LEU A 290 28.88 -35.80 7.96
CA LEU A 290 29.63 -36.48 6.89
C LEU A 290 29.37 -35.66 5.61
N LYS A 291 30.17 -34.62 5.37
CA LYS A 291 31.33 -34.50 4.44
C LYS A 291 30.97 -34.39 2.94
N PRO A 292 31.67 -33.51 2.20
CA PRO A 292 31.24 -32.97 0.92
C PRO A 292 31.69 -33.84 -0.27
N PHE A 293 30.81 -33.91 -1.28
CA PHE A 293 31.14 -33.78 -2.69
C PHE A 293 30.08 -32.89 -3.32
#